data_AF-H2Y230-F1
#
_entry.id   AF-H2Y230-F1
#
_cell.length_a   1.000
_cell.length_b   1.000
_cell.length_c   1.000
_cell.angle_alpha   90.00
_cell.angle_beta   90.00
_cell.angle_gamma   90.00
#
_symmetry.space_group_name_H-M   'P 1'
#
loop_
_entity.id
_entity.type
_entity.pdbx_description
1 polymer ?
#
loop_
_entity_poly.entity_id
_entity_poly.type
_entity_poly.pdbx_seq_one_letter_code
_entity_poly.pdbx_strand_id
1 'polypeptide(L)'
;MHNQNTFPYNFMQINPNTKYLYIARNSKDAFVSFYFHIRGCEKTYGTNNPDINKLYDQYMNREVQFNCYFDHLNEQYSHRNDPNVLFLLYEDIKQ
;
A
#
# COMPACT_ATOMS: atom_id res chain seq x y z
N MET A 1 -5.11 -13.82 -15.20
CA MET A 1 -5.80 -13.11 -14.11
C MET A 1 -4.84 -12.05 -13.59
N HIS A 2 -5.22 -10.76 -13.66
CA HIS A 2 -4.41 -9.69 -13.09
C HIS A 2 -4.71 -9.63 -11.60
N ASN A 3 -3.81 -10.16 -10.77
CA ASN A 3 -3.93 -10.05 -9.31
C ASN A 3 -3.44 -8.66 -8.88
N GLN A 4 -4.36 -7.79 -8.51
CA GLN A 4 -4.04 -6.56 -7.78
C GLN A 4 -4.02 -6.92 -6.29
N ASN A 5 -2.83 -7.17 -5.74
CA ASN A 5 -2.68 -7.60 -4.35
C ASN A 5 -1.98 -6.51 -3.53
N THR A 6 -2.59 -6.11 -2.41
CA THR A 6 -2.02 -5.20 -1.41
C THR A 6 -1.46 -5.94 -0.20
N PHE A 7 -1.23 -7.25 -0.32
CA PHE A 7 -0.72 -8.08 0.76
C PHE A 7 0.79 -7.86 0.92
N PRO A 8 1.32 -7.91 2.17
CA PRO A 8 2.76 -7.94 2.40
C PRO A 8 3.42 -9.09 1.64
N TYR A 9 4.71 -8.94 1.31
CA TYR A 9 5.41 -9.87 0.42
C TYR A 9 5.36 -11.31 0.95
N ASN A 10 5.48 -11.46 2.27
CA ASN A 10 5.45 -12.75 2.97
C ASN A 10 4.11 -13.49 2.87
N PHE A 11 3.02 -12.82 2.51
CA PHE A 11 1.71 -13.44 2.29
C PHE A 11 1.43 -13.74 0.82
N MET A 12 2.33 -13.33 -0.10
CA MET A 12 2.18 -13.60 -1.53
C MET A 12 2.77 -14.97 -1.89
N GLN A 13 2.01 -15.78 -2.63
CA GLN A 13 2.55 -16.96 -3.29
C GLN A 13 3.37 -16.52 -4.50
N ILE A 14 4.69 -16.43 -4.33
CA ILE A 14 5.62 -15.99 -5.38
C ILE A 14 5.84 -17.12 -6.39
N ASN A 15 5.60 -16.83 -7.66
CA ASN A 15 5.86 -17.73 -8.78
C ASN A 15 6.94 -17.11 -9.68
N PRO A 16 8.09 -17.78 -9.90
CA PRO A 16 9.18 -17.27 -10.74
C PRO A 16 8.77 -16.92 -12.18
N ASN A 17 7.72 -17.56 -12.72
CA ASN A 17 7.23 -17.34 -14.08
C ASN A 17 6.18 -16.22 -14.18
N THR A 18 5.77 -15.63 -13.04
CA THR A 18 4.81 -14.53 -13.00
C THR A 18 5.56 -13.20 -12.91
N LYS A 19 5.10 -12.20 -13.67
CA LYS A 19 5.61 -10.82 -13.59
C LYS A 19 4.84 -10.05 -12.53
N TYR A 20 5.56 -9.31 -11.70
CA TYR A 20 5.00 -8.51 -10.62
C TYR A 20 5.27 -7.03 -10.89
N LEU A 21 4.26 -6.20 -10.65
CA LEU A 21 4.37 -4.74 -10.71
C LEU A 21 4.13 -4.19 -9.31
N TYR A 22 5.12 -3.48 -8.79
CA TYR A 22 5.02 -2.76 -7.53
C TYR A 22 5.08 -1.26 -7.78
N ILE A 23 4.11 -0.52 -7.24
CA ILE A 23 4.05 0.93 -7.35
C ILE A 23 4.14 1.53 -5.95
N ALA A 24 5.26 2.20 -5.65
CA ALA A 24 5.42 3.02 -4.46
C ALA A 24 4.90 4.44 -4.70
N ARG A 25 4.61 5.16 -3.63
CA ARG A 25 4.12 6.55 -3.66
C ARG A 25 4.68 7.29 -2.46
N ASN A 26 4.78 8.61 -2.52
CA ASN A 26 5.06 9.42 -1.34
C ASN A 26 4.08 9.06 -0.20
N SER A 27 4.60 8.75 1.00
CA SER A 27 3.78 8.26 2.11
C SER A 27 2.73 9.27 2.59
N LYS A 28 3.00 10.58 2.47
CA LYS A 28 2.04 11.63 2.81
C LYS A 28 0.86 11.62 1.84
N ASP A 29 1.15 11.51 0.54
CA ASP A 29 0.13 11.45 -0.49
C ASP A 29 -0.65 10.13 -0.46
N ALA A 30 0.03 9.03 -0.13
CA ALA A 30 -0.58 7.73 0.10
C ALA A 30 -1.54 7.78 1.31
N PHE A 31 -1.13 8.40 2.42
CA PHE A 31 -1.96 8.58 3.61
C PHE A 31 -3.22 9.40 3.31
N VAL A 32 -3.09 10.54 2.62
CA VAL A 32 -4.26 11.37 2.24
C VAL A 32 -5.22 10.57 1.36
N SER A 33 -4.69 9.83 0.38
CA SER A 33 -5.49 8.94 -0.46
C SER A 33 -6.20 7.85 0.36
N PHE A 34 -5.52 7.27 1.36
CA PHE A 34 -6.08 6.26 2.25
C PHE A 34 -7.19 6.84 3.13
N TYR A 35 -7.01 8.04 3.68
CA TYR A 35 -8.05 8.75 4.43
C TYR A 35 -9.34 8.92 3.61
N PHE A 36 -9.21 9.38 2.35
CA PHE A 36 -10.38 9.52 1.47
C PHE A 36 -10.98 8.17 1.06
N HIS A 37 -10.18 7.11 0.94
CA HIS A 37 -10.67 5.76 0.71
C HIS A 37 -11.53 5.27 1.88
N ILE A 38 -11.08 5.44 3.13
CA ILE A 38 -11.87 5.09 4.33
C ILE A 38 -13.17 5.91 4.37
N ARG A 39 -13.09 7.22 4.13
CA ARG A 39 -14.26 8.12 4.03
C ARG A 39 -15.25 7.71 2.93
N GLY A 40 -14.78 7.14 1.83
CA GLY A 40 -15.64 6.65 0.75
C GLY A 40 -16.21 5.26 1.02
N CYS A 41 -15.59 4.49 1.92
CA CYS A 41 -15.92 3.10 2.24
C CYS A 41 -16.39 2.93 3.69
N GLU A 42 -17.15 3.89 4.22
CA GLU A 42 -17.59 3.95 5.62
C GLU A 42 -18.20 2.63 6.14
N LYS A 43 -19.04 1.97 5.33
CA LYS A 43 -19.66 0.68 5.68
C LYS A 43 -18.65 -0.44 5.86
N THR A 44 -17.58 -0.47 5.06
CA THR A 44 -16.53 -1.49 5.12
C THR A 44 -15.63 -1.30 6.33
N TYR A 45 -15.31 -0.05 6.66
CA TYR A 45 -14.41 0.27 7.76
C TYR A 45 -15.15 0.52 9.10
N GLY A 46 -16.48 0.52 9.10
CA GLY A 46 -17.29 0.79 10.29
C GLY A 46 -17.07 2.21 10.84
N THR A 47 -16.67 3.16 9.99
CA THR A 47 -16.38 4.54 10.36
C THR A 47 -17.47 5.46 9.84
N ASN A 48 -17.90 6.44 10.63
CA ASN A 48 -18.72 7.56 10.16
C ASN A 48 -17.93 8.84 10.38
N ASN A 49 -17.54 9.52 9.30
CA ASN A 49 -16.70 10.72 9.34
C ASN A 49 -15.40 10.54 10.17
N PRO A 50 -14.44 9.72 9.72
CA PRO A 50 -13.20 9.46 10.46
C PRO A 50 -12.39 10.74 10.73
N ASP A 51 -11.81 10.84 11.92
CA ASP A 51 -10.88 11.91 12.28
C ASP A 51 -9.51 11.65 11.63
N ILE A 52 -9.06 12.61 10.81
CA ILE A 52 -7.80 12.51 10.09
C ILE A 52 -6.58 12.47 11.01
N ASN A 53 -6.58 13.19 12.14
CA ASN A 53 -5.46 13.21 13.07
C ASN A 53 -5.34 11.87 13.79
N LYS A 54 -6.48 11.34 14.25
CA LYS A 54 -6.51 10.00 14.85
C LYS A 54 -6.04 8.93 13.87
N LEU A 55 -6.50 8.99 12.62
CA LEU A 55 -6.06 8.06 11.59
C LEU A 55 -4.57 8.21 11.27
N TYR A 56 -4.04 9.43 11.31
CA TYR A 56 -2.62 9.69 11.11
C TYR A 56 -1.76 9.07 12.22
N ASP A 57 -2.17 9.23 13.48
CA ASP A 57 -1.49 8.60 14.61
C ASP A 57 -1.50 7.07 14.49
N GLN A 58 -2.65 6.49 14.13
CA GLN A 58 -2.76 5.05 13.87
C GLN A 58 -1.85 4.60 12.72
N TYR A 59 -1.80 5.37 11.63
CA TYR A 59 -0.95 5.08 10.48
C TYR A 59 0.54 5.09 10.85
N MET A 60 0.97 6.06 11.66
CA MET A 60 2.36 6.16 12.15
C MET A 60 2.70 5.08 13.18
N ASN A 61 1.74 4.69 14.02
CA ASN A 61 1.90 3.63 15.03
C ASN A 61 1.69 2.21 14.49
N ARG A 62 1.51 2.05 13.17
CA ARG A 62 1.28 0.74 12.51
C ARG A 62 -0.05 0.06 12.88
N GLU A 63 -1.05 0.82 13.32
CA GLU A 63 -2.35 0.34 13.80
C GLU A 63 -3.44 0.33 12.71
N VAL A 64 -3.04 0.42 11.43
CA VAL A 64 -3.94 0.38 10.27
C VAL A 64 -3.92 -1.00 9.60
N GLN A 65 -4.99 -1.33 8.86
CA GLN A 65 -5.02 -2.57 8.06
C GLN A 65 -3.80 -2.68 7.14
N PHE A 66 -3.27 -3.89 6.99
CA PHE A 66 -2.07 -4.22 6.20
C PHE A 66 -0.75 -3.67 6.76
N ASN A 67 -0.68 -3.43 8.07
CA ASN A 67 0.46 -2.87 8.79
C ASN A 67 0.83 -1.45 8.32
N CYS A 68 1.93 -0.93 8.85
CA CYS A 68 2.45 0.35 8.42
C CYS A 68 2.92 0.27 6.96
N TYR A 69 2.56 1.30 6.19
CA TYR A 69 3.03 1.49 4.81
C TYR A 69 4.54 1.31 4.65
N PHE A 70 5.32 1.75 5.64
CA PHE A 70 6.78 1.61 5.62
C PHE A 70 7.25 0.16 5.68
N ASP A 71 6.59 -0.70 6.46
CA ASP A 71 6.97 -2.10 6.56
C ASP A 71 6.69 -2.81 5.22
N HIS A 72 5.50 -2.56 4.64
CA HIS A 72 5.15 -3.07 3.32
C HIS A 72 6.10 -2.59 2.22
N LEU A 73 6.44 -1.29 2.24
CA LEU A 73 7.38 -0.72 1.29
C LEU A 73 8.78 -1.32 1.44
N ASN A 74 9.28 -1.48 2.67
CA ASN A 74 10.61 -2.04 2.91
C ASN A 74 10.73 -3.49 2.43
N GLU A 75 9.73 -4.33 2.73
CA GLU A 75 9.69 -5.72 2.24
C GLU A 75 9.71 -5.78 0.72
N GLN A 76 8.91 -4.97 0.04
CA GLN A 76 8.81 -5.01 -1.42
C GLN A 76 10.03 -4.36 -2.08
N TYR A 77 10.61 -3.34 -1.45
CA TYR A 77 11.79 -2.66 -1.92
C TYR A 77 13.04 -3.56 -1.88
N SER A 78 13.14 -4.52 -0.94
CA SER A 78 14.26 -5.49 -0.96
C SER A 78 14.23 -6.40 -2.20
N HIS A 79 13.05 -6.62 -2.79
CA HIS A 79 12.82 -7.44 -3.98
C HIS A 79 12.76 -6.66 -5.29
N ARG A 80 12.97 -5.34 -5.27
CA ARG A 80 12.81 -4.47 -6.44
C ARG A 80 13.71 -4.81 -7.64
N ASN A 81 14.80 -5.54 -7.40
CA ASN A 81 15.78 -5.96 -8.41
C ASN A 81 15.56 -7.40 -8.90
N ASP A 82 14.52 -8.08 -8.41
CA ASP A 82 14.21 -9.44 -8.87
C ASP A 82 13.85 -9.39 -10.37
N PRO A 83 14.29 -10.38 -11.18
CA PRO A 83 14.20 -10.32 -12.64
C PRO A 83 12.77 -10.29 -13.18
N ASN A 84 11.79 -10.67 -12.36
CA ASN A 84 10.37 -10.68 -12.68
C ASN A 84 9.58 -9.57 -11.97
N VAL A 85 10.25 -8.59 -11.33
CA VAL A 85 9.63 -7.47 -10.63
C VAL A 85 9.91 -6.16 -11.36
N LEU A 86 8.87 -5.36 -11.60
CA LEU A 86 8.98 -3.97 -12.00
C LEU A 86 8.58 -3.08 -10.84
N PHE A 87 9.51 -2.28 -10.33
CA PHE A 87 9.26 -1.31 -9.28
C PHE A 87 9.18 0.10 -9.86
N LEU A 88 8.08 0.81 -9.63
CA LEU A 88 7.85 2.19 -10.09
C LEU A 88 7.48 3.10 -8.92
N LEU A 89 7.77 4.40 -9.07
CA LEU A 89 7.17 5.43 -8.24
C LEU A 89 5.93 5.98 -8.95
N TYR A 90 4.86 6.19 -8.21
CA TYR A 90 3.61 6.76 -8.71
C TYR A 90 3.82 8.16 -9.31
N GLU A 91 4.76 8.90 -8.75
CA GLU A 91 5.18 10.22 -9.20
C GLU A 91 5.79 10.20 -10.60
N ASP A 92 6.49 9.12 -10.98
CA ASP A 92 7.08 8.96 -12.32
C ASP A 92 6.03 8.61 -13.39
N ILE A 93 4.83 8.17 -12.96
CA ILE A 93 3.72 7.78 -13.84
C ILE A 93 2.80 8.98 -14.13
N LYS A 94 2.73 9.94 -13.20
CA LYS A 94 1.92 11.16 -13.34
C LYS A 94 2.58 12.10 -14.37
N GLN A 95 2.12 12.03 -15.61
CA GLN A 95 2.26 13.12 -16.60
C GLN A 95 1.28 14.26 -16.30
#